data_AF-A0A0V1ASJ5-F1
#
_entry.id   AF-A0A0V1ASJ5-F1
#
_cell.length_a   1.000
_cell.length_b   1.000
_cell.length_c   1.000
_cell.angle_alpha   90.00
_cell.angle_beta   90.00
_cell.angle_gamma   90.00
#
_symmetry.space_group_name_H-M   'P 1'
#
loop_
_entity.id
_entity.type
_entity.pdbx_description
1 polymer ?
#
loop_
_entity_poly.entity_id
_entity_poly.type
_entity_poly.pdbx_seq_one_letter_code
_entity_poly.pdbx_strand_id
1 'polypeptide(L)' 'MLLATVSLPLHDVPAAVKLLGRDAVGSVAALFNYFEEEWMTPNRLPLWNVHNVDIRTNIDLDGWHFRMN' A
#
# COMPACT_ATOMS: atom_id res chain seq x y z
N MET A 1 -9.15 -22.30 -6.50
CA MET A 1 -8.58 -21.36 -7.49
C MET A 1 -7.65 -20.44 -6.72
N LEU A 2 -6.34 -20.47 -7.01
CA LEU A 2 -5.37 -19.59 -6.35
C LEU A 2 -5.48 -18.22 -7.02
N LEU A 3 -5.90 -17.19 -6.28
CA LEU A 3 -5.75 -15.81 -6.74
C LEU A 3 -4.25 -15.50 -6.69
N ALA A 4 -3.62 -15.38 -7.85
CA ALA A 4 -2.23 -14.94 -7.92
C ALA A 4 -2.20 -13.47 -7.52
N THR A 5 -2.04 -13.19 -6.23
CA THR A 5 -1.79 -11.85 -5.73
C THR A 5 -0.44 -11.42 -6.27
N VAL A 6 -0.44 -10.58 -7.30
CA VAL A 6 0.78 -9.93 -7.79
C VAL A 6 1.19 -8.92 -6.73
N SER A 7 2.09 -9.33 -5.85
CA SER A 7 2.74 -8.43 -4.90
C SER A 7 3.89 -7.71 -5.61
N LEU A 8 3.89 -6.38 -5.53
CA LEU A 8 5.00 -5.55 -6.00
C LEU A 8 6.14 -5.60 -4.97
N PRO A 9 7.40 -5.80 -5.39
CA PRO A 9 8.54 -5.61 -4.52
C PRO A 9 8.54 -4.22 -3.89
N LEU A 10 8.91 -4.11 -2.61
CA LEU A 10 8.88 -2.84 -1.88
C LEU A 10 9.65 -1.71 -2.58
N HIS A 11 10.75 -2.05 -3.26
CA HIS A 11 11.56 -1.07 -3.99
C HIS A 11 10.85 -0.52 -5.25
N ASP A 12 9.87 -1.25 -5.80
CA ASP A 12 9.12 -0.86 -6.99
C ASP A 12 7.87 -0.03 -6.63
N VAL A 13 7.43 -0.07 -5.38
CA VAL A 13 6.23 0.64 -4.89
C VAL A 13 6.30 2.15 -5.22
N PRO A 14 7.41 2.88 -4.98
CA PRO A 14 7.45 4.31 -5.29
C PRO A 14 7.32 4.63 -6.78
N ALA A 15 7.87 3.76 -7.63
CA ALA A 15 7.76 3.92 -9.08
C ALA A 15 6.32 3.65 -9.55
N ALA A 16 5.66 2.64 -8.98
CA ALA A 16 4.27 2.30 -9.29
C ALA A 16 3.30 3.42 -8.88
N VAL A 17 3.46 3.99 -7.70
CA VAL A 17 2.57 5.07 -7.23
C VAL A 17 2.73 6.33 -8.09
N LYS A 18 3.97 6.69 -8.47
CA LYS A 18 4.24 7.77 -9.43
C LYS A 18 3.58 7.54 -10.79
N LEU A 19 3.63 6.30 -11.27
CA LEU A 19 3.03 5.94 -12.56
C LEU A 19 1.51 6.07 -12.53
N LEU A 20 0.88 5.61 -11.45
CA LEU A 20 -0.57 5.66 -11.27
C LEU A 20 -1.08 7.09 -11.03
N GLY A 21 -0.29 7.93 -10.35
CA GLY A 21 -0.64 9.33 -10.08
C GLY A 21 -0.41 10.30 -11.23
N ARG A 22 0.33 9.90 -12.28
CA ARG A 22 0.82 10.79 -13.35
C ARG A 22 -0.26 11.67 -13.98
N ASP A 23 -1.41 11.09 -14.29
CA ASP A 23 -2.50 11.77 -14.99
C ASP A 23 -3.72 11.99 -14.07
N ALA A 24 -3.54 11.79 -12.76
CA ALA A 24 -4.57 12.03 -11.77
C ALA A 24 -4.86 13.54 -11.66
N VAL A 25 -6.13 13.89 -11.44
CA VAL A 25 -6.58 15.27 -11.27
C VAL A 25 -7.45 15.42 -10.02
N GLY A 26 -7.56 16.65 -9.52
CA GLY A 26 -8.42 16.98 -8.37
C GLY A 26 -8.02 16.21 -7.10
N SER A 27 -9.02 15.69 -6.38
CA SER A 27 -8.82 14.96 -5.12
C SER A 27 -7.99 13.68 -5.28
N VAL A 28 -8.01 13.06 -6.46
CA VAL A 28 -7.22 11.86 -6.74
C VAL A 28 -5.73 12.22 -6.83
N ALA A 29 -5.38 13.34 -7.47
CA ALA A 29 -4.00 13.83 -7.48
C ALA A 29 -3.51 14.15 -6.07
N ALA A 30 -4.36 14.78 -5.24
CA ALA A 30 -4.03 15.09 -3.86
C ALA A 30 -3.75 13.82 -3.02
N LEU A 31 -4.45 12.73 -3.30
CA LEU A 31 -4.20 11.44 -2.65
C LEU A 31 -2.83 10.87 -3.01
N PHE A 32 -2.47 10.88 -4.30
CA PHE A 32 -1.16 10.41 -4.76
C PHE A 32 -0.01 11.25 -4.18
N ASN A 33 -0.17 12.57 -4.14
CA ASN A 33 0.79 13.48 -3.52
C ASN A 33 0.97 13.17 -2.02
N TYR A 34 -0.12 12.95 -1.29
CA TYR A 34 -0.06 12.58 0.12
C TYR A 34 0.71 11.27 0.34
N PHE A 35 0.48 10.24 -0.50
CA PHE A 35 1.23 9.00 -0.39
C PHE A 35 2.73 9.21 -0.65
N GLU A 36 3.10 10.03 -1.62
CA GLU A 36 4.51 10.33 -1.91
C GLU A 36 5.19 11.08 -0.77
N GLU A 37 4.57 12.16 -0.29
CA GLU A 37 5.16 13.05 0.72
C GLU A 37 5.17 12.42 2.11
N GLU A 38 4.10 11.76 2.51
CA GLU A 38 3.99 11.22 3.86
C GLU A 38 4.46 9.77 3.95
N TRP A 39 4.13 8.93 2.97
CA TRP A 39 4.28 7.48 3.15
C TRP A 39 5.50 6.88 2.46
N MET A 40 6.04 7.53 1.42
CA MET A 40 7.24 7.07 0.69
C MET A 40 8.54 7.73 1.16
N THR A 41 8.54 8.35 2.35
CA THR A 41 9.78 8.89 2.93
C THR A 41 10.74 7.75 3.32
N PRO A 42 12.07 7.93 3.22
CA PRO A 42 13.06 6.89 3.56
C PRO A 42 12.88 6.30 4.95
N ASN A 43 12.36 7.09 5.90
CA ASN A 43 12.13 6.67 7.28
C ASN A 43 10.84 5.85 7.45
N ARG A 44 9.89 5.93 6.52
CA ARG A 44 8.59 5.24 6.58
C ARG A 44 8.46 4.11 5.56
N LEU A 45 9.24 4.12 4.48
CA LEU A 45 9.37 3.00 3.53
C LEU A 45 9.62 1.64 4.21
N PRO A 46 10.47 1.52 5.25
CA PRO A 46 10.65 0.26 5.98
C PRO A 46 9.38 -0.24 6.70
N LEU A 47 8.43 0.63 7.03
CA LEU A 47 7.16 0.26 7.68
C LEU A 47 6.20 -0.47 6.74
N TRP A 48 6.41 -0.32 5.43
CA TRP A 48 5.69 -1.09 4.41
C TRP A 48 6.23 -2.54 4.33
N ASN A 49 7.44 -2.78 4.84
CA ASN A 49 8.05 -4.10 4.88
C ASN A 49 7.70 -4.85 6.17
N VAL A 50 6.52 -5.44 6.20
CA VAL A 50 6.10 -6.31 7.32
C VAL A 50 6.88 -7.64 7.33
N HIS A 51 7.73 -7.93 6.35
CA HIS A 51 8.40 -9.24 6.22
C HIS A 51 9.43 -9.59 7.29
N ASN A 52 9.86 -8.66 8.16
CA ASN A 52 10.77 -8.96 9.27
C ASN A 52 10.15 -8.75 10.66
N VAL A 53 8.85 -8.46 10.71
CA VAL A 53 8.05 -8.65 11.91
C VAL A 53 7.39 -10.00 11.72
N ASP A 54 7.45 -10.89 12.71
CA ASP A 54 6.72 -12.15 12.71
C ASP A 54 5.21 -11.85 12.87
N ILE A 55 4.64 -11.10 11.92
CA ILE A 55 3.21 -11.03 11.68
C ILE A 55 2.91 -12.32 10.96
N ARG A 56 2.80 -13.41 11.73
CA ARG A 56 1.92 -14.54 11.40
C ARG A 56 0.76 -13.93 10.67
N THR A 57 0.56 -14.31 9.40
CA THR A 57 -0.44 -13.75 8.49
C THR A 57 -1.77 -13.53 9.21
N ASN A 58 -1.88 -12.40 9.90
CA ASN A 58 -3.11 -11.94 10.49
C ASN A 58 -3.70 -11.06 9.42
N ILE A 59 -4.07 -11.71 8.31
CA ILE A 59 -5.16 -11.21 7.51
C ILE A 59 -6.41 -11.40 8.40
N ASP A 60 -6.55 -10.52 9.37
CA ASP A 60 -7.79 -10.29 10.14
C ASP A 60 -8.77 -9.48 9.28
N LEU A 61 -8.73 -9.64 7.95
CA LEU A 61 -9.77 -9.13 7.06
C LEU A 61 -11.10 -9.84 7.30
N ASP A 62 -11.12 -10.97 8.01
CA ASP A 62 -12.35 -11.56 8.56
C ASP A 62 -13.04 -10.66 9.60
N GLY A 63 -12.29 -9.81 10.32
CA GLY A 63 -12.84 -8.87 11.31
C GLY A 63 -13.48 -7.61 10.68
N TRP A 64 -13.06 -7.22 9.47
CA TRP A 64 -13.62 -6.06 8.78
C TRP A 64 -15.01 -6.33 8.18
N HIS A 65 -15.33 -7.59 7.88
CA HIS A 65 -16.66 -8.00 7.42
C HIS A 65 -17.75 -7.85 8.51
N PHE A 66 -17.39 -7.86 9.80
CA PHE A 66 -18.37 -7.86 10.90
C PHE A 66 -18.78 -6.48 11.42
N ARG A 67 -18.21 -5.38 10.91
CA ARG A 67 -18.49 -4.01 11.39
C ARG A 67 -19.37 -3.20 10.43
N MET A 68 -19.79 -3.77 9.29
CA MET A 68 -20.79 -3.17 8.39
C MET A 68 -21.97 -4.12 8.17
N ASN A 69 -22.60 -4.54 9.27
CA ASN A 69 -23.97 -5.04 9.27
C ASN A 69 -24.73 -4.45 10.46
#